data_AF-A0A847MUB2-F1
#
_entry.id   AF-A0A847MUB2-F1
#
_cell.length_a   1.000
_cell.length_b   1.000
_cell.length_c   1.000
_cell.angle_alpha   90.00
_cell.angle_beta   90.00
_cell.angle_gamma   90.00
#
_symmetry.space_group_name_H-M   'P 1'
#
loop_
_entity.id
_entity.type
_entity.pdbx_description
1 polymer ?
#
loop_
_entity_poly.entity_id
_entity_poly.type
_entity_poly.pdbx_seq_one_letter_code
_entity_poly.pdbx_strand_id
1 'polypeptide(L)'
;MPEGYASLWSPEHVAVGTTAEIAAAVGDLQRSSDPVRWVVWSAADLAALTALGVPVARLWDCAEVHRLVRGGWRAGPQDIWCAVQGLDQSRAPVGPRDDLFDFGDVDDSPAAGSLITPAGYLRGDAVTGRWQAAALPDDPMPLQEWARAAYLCAERQREVLERTGPRAVATALSESAAALLCVELEQAGLPIDRDAMGALISASAGPRQESFEAQLAQRGVRDDRVRTLVPGHEHTDLRNPAQVKEMLLAAGIDVPNTRKWTLEAFREAHPVVPALLSWRADERIATTYGWRWLDTHVGSDDRLRGRWTASDGAAGRMTAENGLHNLPAQLRSGVRAAPGHRFVRADLGQIEPRVLAAVSGDAAFMAATQADDLYAPVAARLGVERAVAKVAVLAAMYGQRSGAAGEALSGLQRAYPVAVRLLEETAEQGSRGATVHTFGGRAVHTAPPHERGQPVAPPVAAARGRFARNAIIQGTAAELFKAWAATIRATTRDLGAQIVLCLHDEVLVHVPEQHAAECAHRVEQALSDAARRWLSADGRADAVRFVADVSVIERWSEAKD
;
A
#
# COMPACT_ATOMS: atom_id res chain seq x y z
N MET A 1 11.28 17.83 -11.68
CA MET A 1 11.71 18.14 -13.07
C MET A 1 10.91 19.36 -13.56
N PRO A 2 11.50 20.56 -13.68
CA PRO A 2 10.83 21.70 -14.31
C PRO A 2 10.84 21.56 -15.84
N GLU A 3 9.70 21.82 -16.48
CA GLU A 3 9.55 22.07 -17.93
C GLU A 3 10.44 21.24 -18.87
N GLY A 4 10.39 19.91 -18.73
CA GLY A 4 11.03 19.00 -19.70
C GLY A 4 12.55 18.89 -19.59
N TYR A 5 13.20 19.48 -18.59
CA TYR A 5 14.63 19.31 -18.31
C TYR A 5 14.92 18.43 -17.10
N ALA A 6 16.08 17.79 -17.12
CA ALA A 6 16.54 16.82 -16.13
C ALA A 6 18.05 16.95 -15.89
N SER A 7 18.52 16.49 -14.73
CA SER A 7 19.93 16.46 -14.37
C SER A 7 20.30 15.10 -13.82
N LEU A 8 21.44 14.57 -14.28
CA LEU A 8 22.17 13.48 -13.66
C LEU A 8 23.39 14.04 -12.96
N TRP A 9 23.60 13.61 -11.73
CA TRP A 9 24.74 14.06 -10.94
C TRP A 9 25.33 12.89 -10.14
N SER A 10 26.65 12.81 -10.16
CA SER A 10 27.50 12.01 -9.30
C SER A 10 28.88 12.69 -9.23
N PRO A 11 29.79 12.27 -8.34
CA PRO A 11 31.16 12.80 -8.33
C PRO A 11 31.92 12.61 -9.65
N GLU A 12 31.56 11.61 -10.45
CA GLU A 12 32.27 11.21 -11.69
C GLU A 12 31.53 11.58 -12.97
N HIS A 13 30.22 11.84 -12.89
CA HIS A 13 29.36 12.07 -14.04
C HIS A 13 28.34 13.16 -13.75
N VAL A 14 28.30 14.19 -14.59
CA VAL A 14 27.32 15.27 -14.55
C VAL A 14 26.78 15.48 -15.95
N ALA A 15 25.45 15.45 -16.08
CA ALA A 15 24.76 15.73 -17.34
C ALA A 15 23.49 16.51 -17.06
N VAL A 16 23.23 17.55 -17.86
CA VAL A 16 21.98 18.30 -17.83
C VAL A 16 21.49 18.45 -19.25
N GLY A 17 20.20 18.26 -19.45
CA GLY A 17 19.59 18.37 -20.76
C GLY A 17 18.10 18.17 -20.68
N THR A 18 17.48 18.07 -21.85
CA THR A 18 16.08 17.68 -21.97
C THR A 18 15.87 16.28 -21.37
N THR A 19 14.62 15.99 -21.02
CA THR A 19 14.24 14.69 -20.44
C THR A 19 14.57 13.54 -21.39
N ALA A 20 14.49 13.77 -22.71
CA ALA A 20 14.86 12.79 -23.72
C ALA A 20 16.38 12.52 -23.76
N GLU A 21 17.21 13.56 -23.68
CA GLU A 21 18.67 13.42 -23.62
C GLU A 21 19.11 12.69 -22.34
N ILE A 22 18.52 13.05 -21.21
CA ILE A 22 18.80 12.36 -19.94
C ILE A 22 18.27 10.93 -19.96
N ALA A 23 17.11 10.66 -20.54
CA ALA A 23 16.59 9.30 -20.70
C ALA A 23 17.55 8.43 -21.53
N ALA A 24 18.15 8.97 -22.60
CA ALA A 24 19.16 8.28 -23.40
C ALA A 24 20.41 7.96 -22.56
N ALA A 25 20.94 8.96 -21.83
CA ALA A 25 22.11 8.78 -20.97
C ALA A 25 21.87 7.75 -19.85
N VAL A 26 20.69 7.76 -19.22
CA VAL A 26 20.27 6.72 -18.25
C VAL A 26 20.24 5.35 -18.91
N GLY A 27 19.69 5.25 -20.12
CA GLY A 27 19.66 4.02 -20.90
C GLY A 27 21.06 3.45 -21.18
N ASP A 28 22.01 4.29 -21.57
CA ASP A 28 23.41 3.90 -21.80
C ASP A 28 24.10 3.42 -20.53
N LEU A 29 23.96 4.18 -19.43
CA LEU A 29 24.54 3.83 -18.14
C LEU A 29 24.01 2.50 -17.60
N GLN A 30 22.72 2.19 -17.81
CA GLN A 30 22.14 0.92 -17.38
C GLN A 30 22.55 -0.29 -18.22
N ARG A 31 23.01 -0.07 -19.47
CA ARG A 31 23.58 -1.14 -20.31
C ARG A 31 25.06 -1.39 -20.01
N SER A 32 25.71 -0.51 -19.26
CA SER A 32 27.10 -0.71 -18.85
C SER A 32 27.23 -1.93 -17.91
N SER A 33 28.43 -2.51 -17.85
CA SER A 33 28.73 -3.63 -16.94
C SER A 33 28.65 -3.23 -15.46
N ASP A 34 28.79 -1.95 -15.17
CA ASP A 34 28.85 -1.46 -13.81
C ASP A 34 27.45 -1.25 -13.25
N PRO A 35 27.15 -1.87 -12.10
CA PRO A 35 25.86 -1.69 -11.49
C PRO A 35 25.65 -0.22 -11.05
N VAL A 36 24.78 0.52 -11.75
CA VAL A 36 24.29 1.87 -11.35
C VAL A 36 23.04 1.82 -10.45
N ARG A 37 23.03 2.59 -9.35
CA ARG A 37 21.83 2.82 -8.51
C ARG A 37 21.44 4.29 -8.62
N TRP A 38 20.21 4.52 -9.05
CA TRP A 38 19.67 5.88 -9.22
C TRP A 38 19.19 6.41 -7.88
N VAL A 39 19.44 7.70 -7.62
CA VAL A 39 18.93 8.42 -6.45
C VAL A 39 17.96 9.48 -6.93
N VAL A 40 16.79 9.55 -6.29
CA VAL A 40 15.76 10.56 -6.59
C VAL A 40 15.18 11.11 -5.29
N TRP A 41 14.65 12.34 -5.35
CA TRP A 41 13.88 12.87 -4.22
C TRP A 41 12.60 12.06 -3.98
N SER A 42 11.93 11.67 -5.07
CA SER A 42 10.77 10.78 -5.08
C SER A 42 10.70 10.05 -6.42
N ALA A 43 10.22 8.81 -6.44
CA ALA A 43 10.03 8.02 -7.64
C ALA A 43 9.12 8.72 -8.66
N ALA A 44 8.26 9.63 -8.22
CA ALA A 44 7.46 10.49 -9.10
C ALA A 44 8.32 11.28 -10.11
N ASP A 45 9.56 11.63 -9.76
CA ASP A 45 10.51 12.30 -10.66
C ASP A 45 10.90 11.40 -11.87
N LEU A 46 10.69 10.08 -11.78
CA LEU A 46 10.96 9.11 -12.84
C LEU A 46 9.76 8.85 -13.77
N ALA A 47 8.63 9.52 -13.56
CA ALA A 47 7.43 9.28 -14.36
C ALA A 47 7.69 9.46 -15.87
N ALA A 48 8.39 10.53 -16.26
CA ALA A 48 8.71 10.79 -17.66
C ALA A 48 9.69 9.75 -18.25
N LEU A 49 10.68 9.29 -17.47
CA LEU A 49 11.62 8.25 -17.90
C LEU A 49 10.91 6.90 -18.06
N THR A 50 9.99 6.58 -17.15
CA THR A 50 9.18 5.37 -17.20
C THR A 50 8.27 5.38 -18.43
N ALA A 51 7.68 6.54 -18.76
CA ALA A 51 6.85 6.72 -19.95
C ALA A 51 7.66 6.59 -21.26
N LEU A 52 8.95 6.92 -21.24
CA LEU A 52 9.90 6.70 -22.34
C LEU A 52 10.42 5.25 -22.39
N GLY A 53 9.97 4.36 -21.51
CA GLY A 53 10.36 2.95 -21.48
C GLY A 53 11.77 2.70 -20.96
N VAL A 54 12.39 3.65 -20.26
CA VAL A 54 13.74 3.49 -19.70
C VAL A 54 13.67 2.56 -18.48
N PRO A 55 14.32 1.38 -18.51
CA PRO A 55 14.09 0.35 -17.51
C PRO A 55 14.89 0.60 -16.24
N VAL A 56 14.42 1.46 -15.31
CA VAL A 56 15.15 1.75 -14.07
C VAL A 56 15.23 0.51 -13.18
N ALA A 57 16.41 -0.09 -13.07
CA ALA A 57 16.58 -1.37 -12.36
C ALA A 57 16.68 -1.20 -10.83
N ARG A 58 17.49 -0.23 -10.37
CA ARG A 58 17.83 -0.06 -8.96
C ARG A 58 17.70 1.39 -8.54
N LEU A 59 16.89 1.62 -7.52
CA LEU A 59 16.53 2.96 -7.04
C LEU A 59 16.89 3.13 -5.56
N TRP A 60 17.15 4.38 -5.18
CA TRP A 60 17.06 4.92 -3.84
C TRP A 60 16.09 6.10 -3.87
N ASP A 61 14.94 5.94 -3.23
CA ASP A 61 13.90 6.95 -3.13
C ASP A 61 14.04 7.67 -1.78
N CYS A 62 14.52 8.91 -1.80
CA CYS A 62 14.77 9.65 -0.57
C CYS A 62 13.49 9.85 0.26
N ALA A 63 12.32 9.97 -0.37
CA ALA A 63 11.05 10.14 0.32
C ALA A 63 10.62 8.86 1.05
N GLU A 64 10.64 7.70 0.40
CA GLU A 64 10.27 6.44 1.07
C GLU A 64 11.27 6.05 2.16
N VAL A 65 12.56 6.31 1.93
CA VAL A 65 13.57 6.08 2.97
C VAL A 65 13.35 7.01 4.17
N HIS A 66 12.95 8.25 3.93
CA HIS A 66 12.57 9.15 5.02
C HIS A 66 11.35 8.63 5.78
N ARG A 67 10.29 8.19 5.10
CA ARG A 67 9.10 7.60 5.74
C ARG A 67 9.42 6.32 6.50
N LEU A 68 10.41 5.54 6.05
CA LEU A 68 10.89 4.37 6.78
C LEU A 68 11.54 4.78 8.10
N VAL A 69 12.51 5.69 8.05
CA VAL A 69 13.32 6.09 9.22
C VAL A 69 12.55 6.97 10.21
N ARG A 70 11.74 7.91 9.70
CA ARG A 70 11.06 8.92 10.52
C ARG A 70 9.61 8.57 10.80
N GLY A 71 8.99 7.67 10.02
CA GLY A 71 7.55 7.43 10.08
C GLY A 71 6.73 8.60 9.52
N GLY A 72 5.41 8.45 9.47
CA GLY A 72 4.52 9.51 9.00
C GLY A 72 4.47 9.65 7.47
N TRP A 73 3.69 10.63 7.03
CA TRP A 73 3.42 10.89 5.60
C TRP A 73 4.35 11.91 4.95
N ARG A 74 4.80 12.90 5.74
CA ARG A 74 5.63 14.01 5.25
C ARG A 74 7.00 13.49 4.84
N ALA A 75 7.38 13.79 3.62
CA ALA A 75 8.66 13.37 3.04
C ALA A 75 9.02 14.27 1.84
N GLY A 76 8.69 15.56 1.91
CA GLY A 76 9.13 16.52 0.90
C GLY A 76 10.65 16.73 0.97
N PRO A 77 11.30 17.23 -0.09
CA PRO A 77 12.74 17.50 -0.10
C PRO A 77 13.23 18.29 1.11
N GLN A 78 12.47 19.29 1.55
CA GLN A 78 12.77 20.09 2.74
C GLN A 78 12.70 19.28 4.03
N ASP A 79 11.69 18.42 4.17
CA ASP A 79 11.53 17.55 5.34
C ASP A 79 12.70 16.57 5.45
N ILE A 80 13.12 16.03 4.29
CA ILE A 80 14.26 15.11 4.16
C ILE A 80 15.55 15.83 4.52
N TRP A 81 15.80 17.00 3.92
CA TRP A 81 17.00 17.79 4.15
C TRP A 81 17.15 18.18 5.62
N CYS A 82 16.09 18.75 6.22
CA CYS A 82 16.10 19.09 7.65
C CYS A 82 16.40 17.87 8.52
N ALA A 83 15.83 16.71 8.19
CA ALA A 83 16.04 15.50 8.98
C ALA A 83 17.45 14.91 8.87
N VAL A 84 18.15 15.06 7.74
CA VAL A 84 19.54 14.60 7.57
C VAL A 84 20.56 15.61 8.10
N GLN A 85 20.23 16.90 8.09
CA GLN A 85 21.08 17.97 8.60
C GLN A 85 20.85 18.28 10.09
N GLY A 86 19.78 17.75 10.70
CA GLY A 86 19.43 18.03 12.10
C GLY A 86 18.84 19.44 12.32
N LEU A 87 18.12 19.97 11.33
CA LEU A 87 17.53 21.31 11.36
C LEU A 87 16.07 21.29 11.85
N ASP A 88 15.64 22.41 12.42
CA ASP A 88 14.25 22.61 12.88
C ASP A 88 13.32 22.87 11.68
N GLN A 89 12.50 21.87 11.38
CA GLN A 89 11.54 21.90 10.26
C GLN A 89 10.53 23.05 10.36
N SER A 90 10.23 23.56 11.56
CA SER A 90 9.27 24.67 11.74
C SER A 90 9.81 26.02 11.24
N ARG A 91 11.13 26.12 11.08
CA ARG A 91 11.84 27.32 10.59
C ARG A 91 12.23 27.21 9.12
N ALA A 92 11.87 26.13 8.45
CA ALA A 92 12.19 25.94 7.05
C ALA A 92 11.54 27.03 6.18
N PRO A 93 12.29 27.65 5.25
CA PRO A 93 11.73 28.57 4.28
C PRO A 93 10.59 27.92 3.49
N VAL A 94 9.50 28.66 3.33
CA VAL A 94 8.37 28.24 2.49
C VAL A 94 8.58 28.84 1.11
N GLY A 95 8.43 28.03 0.06
CA GLY A 95 8.50 28.53 -1.30
C GLY A 95 7.31 29.43 -1.65
N PRO A 96 7.46 30.33 -2.65
CA PRO A 96 6.39 31.21 -3.09
C PRO A 96 5.15 30.39 -3.47
N ARG A 97 4.00 30.75 -2.91
CA ARG A 97 2.68 30.26 -3.27
C ARG A 97 2.13 31.10 -4.42
N ASP A 98 1.34 30.50 -5.29
CA ASP A 98 0.58 31.22 -6.33
C ASP A 98 -0.60 31.98 -5.71
N ASP A 99 -0.34 32.84 -4.74
CA ASP A 99 -1.34 33.74 -4.16
C ASP A 99 -0.89 35.20 -4.27
N LEU A 100 -1.87 36.11 -4.41
CA LEU A 100 -1.65 37.55 -4.63
C LEU A 100 -1.09 38.28 -3.40
N PHE A 101 -0.90 37.59 -2.27
CA PHE A 101 -0.50 38.19 -0.99
C PHE A 101 0.86 37.71 -0.51
N ASP A 102 1.56 36.89 -1.31
CA ASP A 102 2.87 36.33 -0.95
C ASP A 102 4.00 37.34 -1.22
N PHE A 103 4.06 38.37 -0.37
CA PHE A 103 5.25 39.22 -0.24
C PHE A 103 6.23 38.47 0.66
N GLY A 104 7.04 37.58 0.08
CA GLY A 104 8.01 36.77 0.83
C GLY A 104 8.93 37.61 1.71
N ASP A 105 9.22 37.11 2.92
CA ASP A 105 10.22 37.70 3.82
C ASP A 105 11.59 37.73 3.12
N VAL A 106 12.06 38.95 2.81
CA VAL A 106 13.26 39.23 2.02
C VAL A 106 14.56 38.85 2.76
N ASP A 107 14.47 38.57 4.07
CA ASP A 107 15.61 38.61 5.00
C ASP A 107 16.46 37.32 5.07
N ASP A 108 16.07 36.22 4.39
CA ASP A 108 16.83 34.96 4.34
C ASP A 108 17.03 34.41 2.91
N SER A 109 17.04 35.33 1.92
CA SER A 109 17.29 34.98 0.52
C SER A 109 18.74 34.51 0.32
N PRO A 110 19.00 33.29 -0.18
CA PRO A 110 20.36 32.84 -0.48
C PRO A 110 21.03 33.76 -1.51
N ALA A 111 22.37 33.77 -1.54
CA ALA A 111 23.10 34.34 -2.66
C ALA A 111 22.57 33.75 -3.99
N ALA A 112 22.56 34.55 -5.07
CA ALA A 112 21.86 34.23 -6.33
C ALA A 112 22.17 32.83 -6.91
N GLY A 113 23.33 32.24 -6.59
CA GLY A 113 23.73 30.89 -7.01
C GLY A 113 23.79 29.79 -5.93
N SER A 114 23.28 30.00 -4.72
CA SER A 114 23.27 28.97 -3.67
C SER A 114 21.92 28.29 -3.53
N LEU A 115 21.91 26.96 -3.47
CA LEU A 115 20.73 26.16 -3.10
C LEU A 115 20.41 26.27 -1.60
N ILE A 116 21.45 26.49 -0.78
CA ILE A 116 21.37 26.46 0.68
C ILE A 116 21.36 27.87 1.23
N THR A 117 20.42 28.18 2.13
CA THR A 117 20.35 29.47 2.85
C THR A 117 21.51 29.59 3.85
N PRO A 118 21.85 30.81 4.33
CA PRO A 118 22.84 30.97 5.40
C PRO A 118 22.52 30.16 6.66
N ALA A 119 21.23 29.94 6.94
CA ALA A 119 20.76 29.12 8.06
C ALA A 119 20.80 27.59 7.80
N GLY A 120 21.27 27.15 6.62
CA GLY A 120 21.50 25.74 6.28
C GLY A 120 20.31 25.00 5.65
N TYR A 121 19.20 25.70 5.40
CA TYR A 121 17.99 25.12 4.80
C TYR A 121 18.08 25.11 3.27
N LEU A 122 17.32 24.25 2.57
CA LEU A 122 17.10 24.49 1.13
C LEU A 122 16.26 25.76 0.98
N ARG A 123 16.55 26.54 -0.06
CA ARG A 123 15.74 27.69 -0.47
C ARG A 123 14.33 27.25 -0.90
N GLY A 124 13.32 28.01 -0.50
CA GLY A 124 11.92 27.61 -0.69
C GLY A 124 11.48 27.50 -2.15
N ASP A 125 11.95 28.40 -3.01
CA ASP A 125 11.68 28.43 -4.45
C ASP A 125 12.38 27.30 -5.24
N ALA A 126 13.46 26.70 -4.70
CA ALA A 126 14.01 25.46 -5.25
C ALA A 126 13.13 24.24 -4.94
N VAL A 127 12.49 24.22 -3.75
CA VAL A 127 11.57 23.15 -3.36
C VAL A 127 10.32 23.15 -4.25
N THR A 128 9.88 24.32 -4.72
CA THR A 128 8.75 24.44 -5.67
C THR A 128 9.18 24.33 -7.14
N GLY A 129 10.47 24.16 -7.43
CA GLY A 129 10.99 24.04 -8.79
C GLY A 129 11.21 25.36 -9.54
N ARG A 130 10.85 26.50 -8.94
CA ARG A 130 10.93 27.83 -9.58
C ARG A 130 12.37 28.29 -9.80
N TRP A 131 13.26 28.02 -8.86
CA TRP A 131 14.68 28.40 -9.00
C TRP A 131 15.33 27.69 -10.18
N GLN A 132 15.04 26.40 -10.35
CA GLN A 132 15.54 25.60 -11.46
C GLN A 132 14.91 26.04 -12.78
N ALA A 133 13.59 26.29 -12.80
CA ALA A 133 12.90 26.75 -14.01
C ALA A 133 13.40 28.12 -14.49
N ALA A 134 13.60 29.07 -13.58
CA ALA A 134 14.02 30.44 -13.92
C ALA A 134 15.44 30.53 -14.49
N ALA A 135 16.28 29.53 -14.23
CA ALA A 135 17.66 29.49 -14.71
C ALA A 135 17.81 28.74 -16.04
N LEU A 136 16.87 27.86 -16.39
CA LEU A 136 16.96 27.05 -17.60
C LEU A 136 16.44 27.80 -18.83
N PRO A 137 17.02 27.56 -20.03
CA PRO A 137 18.12 26.62 -20.30
C PRO A 137 19.53 27.22 -20.10
N ASP A 138 19.63 28.50 -19.75
CA ASP A 138 20.88 29.28 -19.80
C ASP A 138 21.91 28.88 -18.73
N ASP A 139 21.45 28.49 -17.54
CA ASP A 139 22.28 28.04 -16.43
C ASP A 139 21.79 26.68 -15.86
N PRO A 140 22.55 25.59 -16.08
CA PRO A 140 22.20 24.28 -15.56
C PRO A 140 22.52 24.09 -14.07
N MET A 141 23.31 24.98 -13.46
CA MET A 141 23.82 24.83 -12.09
C MET A 141 22.70 24.60 -11.07
N PRO A 142 21.57 25.33 -11.06
CA PRO A 142 20.49 25.08 -10.10
C PRO A 142 19.94 23.65 -10.13
N LEU A 143 19.83 23.06 -11.31
CA LEU A 143 19.33 21.69 -11.46
C LEU A 143 20.41 20.66 -11.05
N GLN A 144 21.70 20.97 -11.27
CA GLN A 144 22.81 20.15 -10.80
C GLN A 144 22.92 20.14 -9.27
N GLU A 145 22.86 21.31 -8.63
CA GLU A 145 22.89 21.42 -7.17
C GLU A 145 21.68 20.75 -6.53
N TRP A 146 20.51 20.80 -7.18
CA TRP A 146 19.32 20.07 -6.74
C TRP A 146 19.51 18.54 -6.78
N ALA A 147 20.10 18.02 -7.85
CA ALA A 147 20.41 16.59 -7.98
C ALA A 147 21.48 16.15 -6.97
N ARG A 148 22.52 16.98 -6.79
CA ARG A 148 23.57 16.78 -5.78
C ARG A 148 23.01 16.73 -4.35
N ALA A 149 22.07 17.60 -4.01
CA ALA A 149 21.43 17.59 -2.69
C ALA A 149 20.67 16.28 -2.43
N ALA A 150 20.00 15.70 -3.43
CA ALA A 150 19.36 14.40 -3.33
C ALA A 150 20.38 13.29 -3.04
N TYR A 151 21.50 13.28 -3.77
CA TYR A 151 22.61 12.35 -3.56
C TYR A 151 23.16 12.42 -2.13
N LEU A 152 23.42 13.63 -1.62
CA LEU A 152 23.90 13.83 -0.25
C LEU A 152 22.91 13.35 0.80
N CYS A 153 21.60 13.55 0.57
CA CYS A 153 20.56 13.01 1.44
C CYS A 153 20.58 11.48 1.47
N ALA A 154 20.72 10.83 0.31
CA ALA A 154 20.76 9.38 0.22
C ALA A 154 21.95 8.78 0.98
N GLU A 155 23.14 9.37 0.85
CA GLU A 155 24.34 8.94 1.61
C GLU A 155 24.10 9.03 3.12
N ARG A 156 23.56 10.15 3.61
CA ARG A 156 23.24 10.32 5.04
C ARG A 156 22.14 9.38 5.52
N GLN A 157 21.12 9.15 4.71
CA GLN A 157 20.06 8.19 5.03
C GLN A 157 20.63 6.77 5.14
N ARG A 158 21.54 6.39 4.24
CA ARG A 158 22.22 5.09 4.27
C ARG A 158 22.99 4.89 5.56
N GLU A 159 23.79 5.88 5.98
CA GLU A 159 24.50 5.86 7.26
C GLU A 159 23.54 5.69 8.46
N VAL A 160 22.36 6.34 8.43
CA VAL A 160 21.35 6.19 9.50
C VAL A 160 20.75 4.79 9.52
N LEU A 161 20.43 4.22 8.36
CA LEU A 161 19.86 2.88 8.25
C LEU A 161 20.84 1.80 8.70
N GLU A 162 22.12 1.92 8.34
CA GLU A 162 23.18 0.99 8.80
C GLU A 162 23.29 0.94 10.32
N ARG A 163 22.98 2.05 11.01
CA ARG A 163 22.91 2.10 12.49
C ARG A 163 21.57 1.63 13.06
N THR A 164 20.50 1.65 12.28
CA THR A 164 19.15 1.29 12.72
C THR A 164 19.01 -0.23 12.88
N GLY A 165 19.59 -1.00 11.96
CA GLY A 165 19.61 -2.45 12.09
C GLY A 165 20.04 -3.15 10.81
N PRO A 166 20.35 -4.46 10.89
CA PRO A 166 20.94 -5.21 9.80
C PRO A 166 20.02 -5.36 8.56
N ARG A 167 18.72 -5.08 8.72
CA ARG A 167 17.71 -5.16 7.65
C ARG A 167 17.38 -3.81 7.03
N ALA A 168 17.66 -2.72 7.73
CA ALA A 168 17.07 -1.41 7.41
C ALA A 168 17.46 -0.93 6.01
N VAL A 169 18.71 -1.18 5.58
CA VAL A 169 19.14 -0.88 4.21
C VAL A 169 18.38 -1.73 3.20
N ALA A 170 18.26 -3.05 3.40
CA ALA A 170 17.51 -3.92 2.49
C ALA A 170 16.03 -3.51 2.40
N THR A 171 15.41 -3.15 3.53
CA THR A 171 14.05 -2.62 3.59
C THR A 171 13.94 -1.33 2.77
N ALA A 172 14.85 -0.37 2.96
CA ALA A 172 14.91 0.88 2.19
C ALA A 172 15.01 0.63 0.68
N LEU A 173 15.76 -0.39 0.25
CA LEU A 173 15.84 -0.77 -1.15
C LEU A 173 14.51 -1.34 -1.68
N SER A 174 13.84 -2.20 -0.92
CA SER A 174 12.51 -2.72 -1.32
C SER A 174 11.43 -1.63 -1.33
N GLU A 175 11.48 -0.69 -0.39
CA GLU A 175 10.59 0.46 -0.33
C GLU A 175 10.79 1.39 -1.52
N SER A 176 12.05 1.67 -1.88
CA SER A 176 12.40 2.45 -3.08
C SER A 176 11.93 1.74 -4.36
N ALA A 177 12.11 0.43 -4.46
CA ALA A 177 11.63 -0.34 -5.60
C ALA A 177 10.10 -0.37 -5.69
N ALA A 178 9.40 -0.42 -4.55
CA ALA A 178 7.95 -0.33 -4.50
C ALA A 178 7.44 1.06 -4.92
N ALA A 179 8.15 2.14 -4.59
CA ALA A 179 7.82 3.49 -5.05
C ALA A 179 7.89 3.60 -6.59
N LEU A 180 8.93 3.02 -7.19
CA LEU A 180 9.03 2.93 -8.64
C LEU A 180 7.94 2.05 -9.25
N LEU A 181 7.63 0.93 -8.61
CA LEU A 181 6.53 0.07 -9.03
C LEU A 181 5.18 0.81 -9.00
N CYS A 182 4.93 1.69 -8.03
CA CYS A 182 3.73 2.53 -8.02
C CYS A 182 3.62 3.40 -9.28
N VAL A 183 4.73 4.02 -9.71
CA VAL A 183 4.78 4.81 -10.95
C VAL A 183 4.49 3.94 -12.17
N GLU A 184 5.07 2.74 -12.22
CA GLU A 184 4.80 1.76 -13.30
C GLU A 184 3.34 1.29 -13.29
N LEU A 185 2.74 1.04 -12.11
CA LEU A 185 1.33 0.65 -11.96
C LEU A 185 0.37 1.74 -12.43
N GLU A 186 0.66 3.02 -12.12
CA GLU A 186 -0.12 4.17 -12.59
C GLU A 186 -0.15 4.25 -14.12
N GLN A 187 0.99 3.98 -14.76
CA GLN A 187 1.12 4.03 -16.23
C GLN A 187 0.55 2.80 -16.91
N ALA A 188 0.91 1.62 -16.41
CA ALA A 188 0.50 0.34 -16.97
C ALA A 188 -1.02 0.17 -16.88
N GLY A 189 -1.64 0.46 -15.75
CA GLY A 189 -3.07 0.27 -15.52
C GLY A 189 -3.53 -1.20 -15.55
N LEU A 190 -4.64 -1.47 -14.88
CA LEU A 190 -5.23 -2.81 -14.82
C LEU A 190 -6.11 -3.06 -16.06
N PRO A 191 -5.87 -4.12 -16.86
CA PRO A 191 -6.69 -4.44 -18.03
C PRO A 191 -8.15 -4.76 -17.67
N ILE A 192 -9.08 -4.13 -18.40
CA ILE A 192 -10.53 -4.26 -18.22
C ILE A 192 -11.17 -4.74 -19.52
N ASP A 193 -12.12 -5.68 -19.43
CA ASP A 193 -13.07 -5.97 -20.50
C ASP A 193 -14.23 -4.98 -20.35
N ARG A 194 -14.20 -3.87 -21.12
CA ARG A 194 -15.13 -2.75 -20.96
C ARG A 194 -16.58 -3.17 -21.15
N ASP A 195 -16.86 -4.03 -22.13
CA ASP A 195 -18.21 -4.49 -22.42
C ASP A 195 -18.73 -5.38 -21.29
N ALA A 196 -17.90 -6.31 -20.79
CA ALA A 196 -18.25 -7.12 -19.63
C ALA A 196 -18.48 -6.24 -18.39
N MET A 197 -17.61 -5.26 -18.14
CA MET A 197 -17.76 -4.31 -17.03
C MET A 197 -19.05 -3.51 -17.14
N GLY A 198 -19.37 -3.01 -18.33
CA GLY A 198 -20.63 -2.31 -18.62
C GLY A 198 -21.85 -3.19 -18.39
N ALA A 199 -21.82 -4.47 -18.80
CA ALA A 199 -22.90 -5.41 -18.55
C ALA A 199 -23.10 -5.69 -17.05
N LEU A 200 -22.02 -5.85 -16.29
CA LEU A 200 -22.06 -6.07 -14.84
C LEU A 200 -22.62 -4.84 -14.10
N ILE A 201 -22.17 -3.64 -14.48
CA ILE A 201 -22.73 -2.39 -13.97
C ILE A 201 -24.21 -2.28 -14.33
N SER A 202 -24.58 -2.62 -15.57
CA SER A 202 -25.97 -2.56 -16.02
C SER A 202 -26.88 -3.50 -15.23
N ALA A 203 -26.42 -4.73 -14.95
CA ALA A 203 -27.18 -5.72 -14.19
C ALA A 203 -27.42 -5.26 -12.73
N SER A 204 -26.44 -4.57 -12.16
CA SER A 204 -26.45 -4.14 -10.75
C SER A 204 -27.10 -2.77 -10.55
N ALA A 205 -26.58 -1.74 -11.22
CA ALA A 205 -27.02 -0.36 -11.10
C ALA A 205 -28.17 0.01 -12.03
N GLY A 206 -28.40 -0.77 -13.09
CA GLY A 206 -29.30 -0.44 -14.19
C GLY A 206 -28.57 0.10 -15.43
N PRO A 207 -29.28 0.21 -16.58
CA PRO A 207 -28.68 0.66 -17.82
C PRO A 207 -28.14 2.09 -17.68
N ARG A 208 -27.28 2.48 -18.63
CA ARG A 208 -26.72 3.83 -18.67
C ARG A 208 -27.84 4.85 -18.81
N GLN A 209 -27.83 5.86 -17.95
CA GLN A 209 -28.86 6.91 -17.90
C GLN A 209 -28.28 8.24 -18.34
N GLU A 210 -28.93 8.90 -19.29
CA GLU A 210 -28.48 10.17 -19.85
C GLU A 210 -28.99 11.40 -19.09
N SER A 211 -30.04 11.24 -18.27
CA SER A 211 -30.65 12.33 -17.49
C SER A 211 -30.68 12.03 -15.99
N PHE A 212 -30.67 13.09 -15.19
CA PHE A 212 -30.80 13.00 -13.73
C PHE A 212 -32.14 12.38 -13.30
N GLU A 213 -33.22 12.70 -14.00
CA GLU A 213 -34.56 12.14 -13.72
C GLU A 213 -34.58 10.62 -13.92
N ALA A 214 -33.96 10.12 -15.00
CA ALA A 214 -33.89 8.69 -15.28
C ALA A 214 -32.98 7.95 -14.26
N GLN A 215 -31.90 8.60 -13.79
CA GLN A 215 -31.08 8.08 -12.68
C GLN A 215 -31.90 7.96 -11.38
N LEU A 216 -32.73 8.96 -11.07
CA LEU A 216 -33.58 8.95 -9.89
C LEU A 216 -34.68 7.88 -9.99
N ALA A 217 -35.29 7.71 -11.17
CA ALA A 217 -36.26 6.65 -11.41
C ALA A 217 -35.63 5.26 -11.23
N GLN A 218 -34.44 5.04 -11.81
CA GLN A 218 -33.71 3.77 -11.68
C GLN A 218 -33.31 3.48 -10.22
N ARG A 219 -32.98 4.53 -9.46
CA ARG A 219 -32.77 4.41 -8.01
C ARG A 219 -34.04 3.94 -7.29
N GLY A 220 -35.20 4.50 -7.63
CA GLY A 220 -36.49 4.05 -7.12
C GLY A 220 -36.73 2.56 -7.38
N VAL A 221 -36.55 2.12 -8.62
CA VAL A 221 -36.68 0.70 -9.02
C VAL A 221 -35.79 -0.23 -8.18
N ARG A 222 -34.56 0.18 -7.85
CA ARG A 222 -33.69 -0.61 -6.96
C ARG A 222 -34.19 -0.61 -5.52
N ASP A 223 -34.57 0.55 -4.99
CA ASP A 223 -35.04 0.68 -3.61
C ASP A 223 -36.35 -0.13 -3.39
N ASP A 224 -37.22 -0.19 -4.39
CA ASP A 224 -38.50 -0.91 -4.35
C ASP A 224 -38.34 -2.43 -4.21
N ARG A 225 -37.19 -3.00 -4.63
CA ARG A 225 -36.85 -4.42 -4.40
C ARG A 225 -36.79 -4.80 -2.93
N VAL A 226 -36.57 -3.82 -2.05
CA VAL A 226 -36.51 -4.02 -0.59
C VAL A 226 -37.78 -3.47 0.08
N ARG A 227 -38.19 -2.25 -0.28
CA ARG A 227 -39.32 -1.54 0.35
C ARG A 227 -40.64 -2.30 0.24
N THR A 228 -40.90 -2.94 -0.89
CA THR A 228 -42.14 -3.69 -1.12
C THR A 228 -42.27 -4.96 -0.27
N LEU A 229 -41.18 -5.40 0.39
CA LEU A 229 -41.17 -6.58 1.25
C LEU A 229 -41.64 -6.29 2.68
N VAL A 230 -41.78 -5.01 3.08
CA VAL A 230 -42.19 -4.61 4.43
C VAL A 230 -43.36 -3.61 4.33
N PRO A 231 -44.62 -4.09 4.41
CA PRO A 231 -45.79 -3.23 4.30
C PRO A 231 -45.79 -2.10 5.34
N GLY A 232 -46.16 -0.88 4.92
CA GLY A 232 -46.16 0.32 5.77
C GLY A 232 -44.81 1.02 5.88
N HIS A 233 -43.75 0.48 5.26
CA HIS A 233 -42.40 1.04 5.24
C HIS A 233 -41.90 1.35 3.82
N GLU A 234 -42.82 1.61 2.88
CA GLU A 234 -42.51 1.87 1.47
C GLU A 234 -41.67 3.13 1.26
N HIS A 235 -41.66 4.03 2.24
CA HIS A 235 -40.94 5.31 2.20
C HIS A 235 -39.56 5.26 2.87
N THR A 236 -39.14 4.12 3.43
CA THR A 236 -37.87 3.99 4.17
C THR A 236 -36.68 4.36 3.30
N ASP A 237 -35.84 5.30 3.74
CA ASP A 237 -34.54 5.54 3.11
C ASP A 237 -33.55 4.45 3.49
N LEU A 238 -33.31 3.54 2.56
CA LEU A 238 -32.39 2.40 2.72
C LEU A 238 -30.93 2.82 2.95
N ARG A 239 -30.60 4.09 2.68
CA ARG A 239 -29.27 4.67 2.92
C ARG A 239 -29.12 5.21 4.34
N ASN A 240 -30.23 5.35 5.09
CA ASN A 240 -30.22 5.76 6.47
C ASN A 240 -30.25 4.52 7.40
N PRO A 241 -29.15 4.21 8.12
CA PRO A 241 -29.10 3.02 8.97
C PRO A 241 -30.17 2.96 10.06
N ALA A 242 -30.64 4.11 10.57
CA ALA A 242 -31.67 4.17 11.60
C ALA A 242 -33.03 3.75 11.05
N GLN A 243 -33.43 4.31 9.90
CA GLN A 243 -34.69 3.94 9.24
C GLN A 243 -34.69 2.48 8.77
N VAL A 244 -33.53 1.97 8.33
CA VAL A 244 -33.38 0.53 8.03
C VAL A 244 -33.60 -0.33 9.27
N LYS A 245 -33.10 0.08 10.45
CA LYS A 245 -33.37 -0.66 11.70
C LYS A 245 -34.84 -0.65 12.06
N GLU A 246 -35.52 0.48 11.92
CA GLU A 246 -36.96 0.59 12.18
C GLU A 246 -37.76 -0.33 11.24
N MET A 247 -37.43 -0.33 9.94
CA MET A 247 -38.05 -1.23 8.96
C MET A 247 -37.78 -2.71 9.28
N LEU A 248 -36.55 -3.06 9.68
CA LEU A 248 -36.22 -4.43 10.10
C LEU A 248 -36.98 -4.84 11.36
N LEU A 249 -37.10 -3.95 12.34
CA LEU A 249 -37.84 -4.19 13.57
C LEU A 249 -39.33 -4.41 13.28
N ALA A 250 -39.93 -3.64 12.37
CA ALA A 250 -41.30 -3.83 11.91
C ALA A 250 -41.51 -5.17 11.19
N ALA A 251 -40.47 -5.68 10.52
CA ALA A 251 -40.42 -7.04 9.97
C ALA A 251 -40.08 -8.13 11.01
N GLY A 252 -40.05 -7.79 12.32
CA GLY A 252 -39.78 -8.72 13.41
C GLY A 252 -38.30 -9.02 13.66
N ILE A 253 -37.38 -8.24 13.08
CA ILE A 253 -35.93 -8.43 13.19
C ILE A 253 -35.31 -7.30 14.00
N ASP A 254 -35.01 -7.58 15.27
CA ASP A 254 -34.28 -6.66 16.13
C ASP A 254 -32.76 -6.88 16.03
N VAL A 255 -32.05 -5.86 15.53
CA VAL A 255 -30.60 -5.90 15.33
C VAL A 255 -29.91 -4.70 15.99
N PRO A 256 -28.77 -4.89 16.66
CA PRO A 256 -28.05 -3.79 17.31
C PRO A 256 -27.50 -2.80 16.28
N ASN A 257 -27.11 -3.30 15.10
CA ASN A 257 -26.59 -2.52 13.98
C ASN A 257 -26.93 -3.23 12.67
N THR A 258 -26.81 -2.51 11.56
CA THR A 258 -27.09 -3.06 10.23
C THR A 258 -25.82 -3.48 9.52
N ARG A 259 -24.77 -3.98 10.19
CA ARG A 259 -23.57 -4.49 9.49
C ARG A 259 -23.88 -5.81 8.79
N LYS A 260 -23.16 -6.11 7.70
CA LYS A 260 -23.36 -7.33 6.89
C LYS A 260 -23.41 -8.60 7.75
N TRP A 261 -22.41 -8.84 8.59
CA TRP A 261 -22.33 -10.03 9.46
C TRP A 261 -23.47 -10.12 10.48
N THR A 262 -23.93 -8.97 11.00
CA THR A 262 -25.08 -8.93 11.91
C THR A 262 -26.34 -9.38 11.18
N LEU A 263 -26.55 -8.88 9.96
CA LEU A 263 -27.71 -9.21 9.13
C LEU A 263 -27.65 -10.64 8.58
N GLU A 264 -26.47 -11.20 8.32
CA GLU A 264 -26.31 -12.56 7.80
C GLU A 264 -26.92 -13.62 8.72
N ALA A 265 -26.85 -13.44 10.04
CA ALA A 265 -27.48 -14.33 11.01
C ALA A 265 -29.02 -14.38 10.89
N PHE A 266 -29.63 -13.38 10.25
CA PHE A 266 -31.08 -13.26 10.06
C PHE A 266 -31.51 -13.49 8.60
N ARG A 267 -30.62 -14.03 7.75
CA ARG A 267 -30.92 -14.21 6.32
C ARG A 267 -32.16 -15.07 6.08
N GLU A 268 -32.42 -16.05 6.94
CA GLU A 268 -33.59 -16.94 6.87
C GLU A 268 -34.80 -16.42 7.64
N ALA A 269 -34.64 -15.38 8.46
CA ALA A 269 -35.70 -14.86 9.31
C ALA A 269 -36.76 -14.08 8.52
N HIS A 270 -36.36 -13.35 7.47
CA HIS A 270 -37.28 -12.60 6.61
C HIS A 270 -36.66 -12.29 5.24
N PRO A 271 -37.43 -12.32 4.12
CA PRO A 271 -36.92 -12.02 2.77
C PRO A 271 -36.29 -10.63 2.60
N VAL A 272 -36.66 -9.66 3.44
CA VAL A 272 -36.08 -8.30 3.42
C VAL A 272 -34.57 -8.31 3.70
N VAL A 273 -34.06 -9.27 4.47
CA VAL A 273 -32.64 -9.34 4.83
C VAL A 273 -31.75 -9.67 3.62
N PRO A 274 -31.96 -10.79 2.89
CA PRO A 274 -31.20 -11.04 1.68
C PRO A 274 -31.42 -9.95 0.62
N ALA A 275 -32.63 -9.40 0.48
CA ALA A 275 -32.91 -8.30 -0.45
C ALA A 275 -32.09 -7.04 -0.09
N LEU A 276 -32.04 -6.65 1.18
CA LEU A 276 -31.24 -5.51 1.65
C LEU A 276 -29.74 -5.73 1.45
N LEU A 277 -29.24 -6.96 1.66
CA LEU A 277 -27.84 -7.30 1.42
C LEU A 277 -27.48 -7.19 -0.07
N SER A 278 -28.36 -7.68 -0.97
CA SER A 278 -28.19 -7.52 -2.41
C SER A 278 -28.26 -6.05 -2.83
N TRP A 279 -29.27 -5.31 -2.35
CA TRP A 279 -29.43 -3.89 -2.63
C TRP A 279 -28.20 -3.08 -2.22
N ARG A 280 -27.56 -3.39 -1.09
CA ARG A 280 -26.32 -2.70 -0.68
C ARG A 280 -25.15 -2.96 -1.60
N ALA A 281 -25.02 -4.18 -2.10
CA ALA A 281 -24.00 -4.50 -3.09
C ALA A 281 -24.24 -3.70 -4.37
N ASP A 282 -25.50 -3.66 -4.82
CA ASP A 282 -25.91 -2.93 -6.02
C ASP A 282 -25.77 -1.42 -5.88
N GLU A 283 -26.17 -0.87 -4.73
CA GLU A 283 -26.08 0.56 -4.45
C GLU A 283 -24.62 1.02 -4.35
N ARG A 284 -23.73 0.17 -3.84
CA ARG A 284 -22.29 0.44 -3.85
C ARG A 284 -21.76 0.52 -5.27
N ILE A 285 -22.19 -0.38 -6.16
CA ILE A 285 -21.83 -0.30 -7.58
C ILE A 285 -22.41 0.97 -8.20
N ALA A 286 -23.70 1.24 -8.03
CA ALA A 286 -24.35 2.42 -8.61
C ALA A 286 -23.70 3.75 -8.21
N THR A 287 -23.26 3.88 -6.96
CA THR A 287 -22.73 5.14 -6.41
C THR A 287 -21.21 5.28 -6.57
N THR A 288 -20.46 4.19 -6.49
CA THR A 288 -18.99 4.21 -6.40
C THR A 288 -18.30 3.62 -7.64
N TYR A 289 -18.88 2.58 -8.25
CA TYR A 289 -18.26 1.81 -9.35
C TYR A 289 -19.14 1.79 -10.61
N GLY A 290 -20.04 2.76 -10.75
CA GLY A 290 -21.05 2.79 -11.80
C GLY A 290 -20.50 3.35 -13.12
N TRP A 291 -21.40 3.73 -14.02
CA TRP A 291 -21.05 4.25 -15.34
C TRP A 291 -20.05 5.42 -15.30
N ARG A 292 -20.24 6.39 -14.39
CA ARG A 292 -19.31 7.52 -14.23
C ARG A 292 -17.90 7.07 -13.85
N TRP A 293 -17.79 6.08 -12.97
CA TRP A 293 -16.49 5.52 -12.56
C TRP A 293 -15.80 4.86 -13.75
N LEU A 294 -16.54 4.05 -14.52
CA LEU A 294 -16.03 3.42 -15.73
C LEU A 294 -15.51 4.45 -16.75
N ASP A 295 -16.25 5.53 -16.98
CA ASP A 295 -15.87 6.58 -17.94
C ASP A 295 -14.67 7.42 -17.47
N THR A 296 -14.57 7.65 -16.16
CA THR A 296 -13.58 8.57 -15.59
C THR A 296 -12.23 7.88 -15.40
N HIS A 297 -12.23 6.58 -15.09
CA HIS A 297 -11.03 5.89 -14.62
C HIS A 297 -10.52 4.79 -15.57
N VAL A 298 -11.33 4.36 -16.55
CA VAL A 298 -10.90 3.39 -17.57
C VAL A 298 -10.63 4.11 -18.89
N GLY A 299 -9.35 4.20 -19.25
CA GLY A 299 -8.86 4.88 -20.45
C GLY A 299 -9.31 4.24 -21.76
N SER A 300 -9.10 4.94 -22.89
CA SER A 300 -9.47 4.43 -24.23
C SER A 300 -8.72 3.16 -24.66
N ASP A 301 -7.70 2.77 -23.92
CA ASP A 301 -6.94 1.52 -24.05
C ASP A 301 -7.50 0.40 -23.16
N ASP A 302 -8.68 0.60 -22.58
CA ASP A 302 -9.38 -0.33 -21.69
C ASP A 302 -8.59 -0.70 -20.44
N ARG A 303 -7.90 0.29 -19.86
CA ARG A 303 -7.15 0.11 -18.62
C ARG A 303 -7.63 1.03 -17.51
N LEU A 304 -7.93 0.43 -16.36
CA LEU A 304 -8.26 1.12 -15.13
C LEU A 304 -6.97 1.71 -14.51
N ARG A 305 -6.95 3.02 -14.32
CA ARG A 305 -5.83 3.74 -13.72
C ARG A 305 -6.26 4.53 -12.48
N GLY A 306 -5.33 4.68 -11.55
CA GLY A 306 -5.49 5.48 -10.35
C GLY A 306 -4.13 5.68 -9.69
N ARG A 307 -4.04 6.68 -8.80
CA ARG A 307 -2.81 6.96 -8.07
C ARG A 307 -2.45 5.79 -7.17
N TRP A 308 -1.14 5.53 -7.05
CA TRP A 308 -0.57 4.56 -6.13
C TRP A 308 0.40 5.24 -5.16
N THR A 309 0.41 4.80 -3.90
CA THR A 309 1.45 5.17 -2.94
C THR A 309 2.10 3.92 -2.37
N ALA A 310 3.42 3.94 -2.22
CA ALA A 310 4.14 2.80 -1.64
C ALA A 310 3.90 2.67 -0.13
N SER A 311 3.50 3.75 0.53
CA SER A 311 3.29 3.81 1.97
C SER A 311 1.99 4.55 2.33
N ASP A 312 1.34 4.08 3.38
CA ASP A 312 0.18 4.67 4.04
C ASP A 312 0.57 5.63 5.19
N GLY A 313 1.86 6.03 5.23
CA GLY A 313 2.43 6.89 6.27
C GLY A 313 2.30 6.37 7.70
N ALA A 314 1.85 5.14 7.88
CA ALA A 314 1.70 4.47 9.17
C ALA A 314 2.58 3.23 9.21
N ALA A 315 2.00 2.04 9.01
CA ALA A 315 2.74 0.78 9.01
C ALA A 315 3.45 0.50 7.67
N GLY A 316 3.21 1.32 6.65
CA GLY A 316 3.86 1.22 5.34
C GLY A 316 3.10 0.36 4.35
N ARG A 317 1.77 0.22 4.45
CA ARG A 317 1.00 -0.50 3.43
C ARG A 317 0.97 0.31 2.13
N MET A 318 0.99 -0.36 0.98
CA MET A 318 0.68 0.32 -0.28
C MET A 318 -0.77 0.79 -0.27
N THR A 319 -1.08 1.87 -1.00
CA THR A 319 -2.45 2.35 -1.20
C THR A 319 -2.71 2.65 -2.67
N ALA A 320 -3.97 2.55 -3.08
CA ALA A 320 -4.40 2.81 -4.45
C ALA A 320 -5.78 3.50 -4.48
N GLU A 321 -5.97 4.36 -5.47
CA GLU A 321 -7.23 5.06 -5.70
C GLU A 321 -8.14 4.32 -6.71
N ASN A 322 -9.31 4.91 -7.00
CA ASN A 322 -10.22 4.51 -8.09
C ASN A 322 -10.69 3.05 -8.07
N GLY A 323 -10.75 2.41 -6.90
CA GLY A 323 -11.26 1.06 -6.79
C GLY A 323 -10.21 -0.05 -6.88
N LEU A 324 -8.95 0.28 -7.16
CA LEU A 324 -7.90 -0.72 -7.38
C LEU A 324 -7.66 -1.61 -6.14
N HIS A 325 -7.89 -1.10 -4.93
CA HIS A 325 -7.80 -1.87 -3.68
C HIS A 325 -9.12 -2.49 -3.18
N ASN A 326 -10.26 -2.14 -3.75
CA ASN A 326 -11.56 -2.47 -3.15
C ASN A 326 -12.67 -2.74 -4.18
N LEU A 327 -12.29 -3.07 -5.42
CA LEU A 327 -13.20 -3.45 -6.48
C LEU A 327 -14.16 -4.56 -5.98
N PRO A 328 -15.49 -4.36 -6.09
CA PRO A 328 -16.47 -5.38 -5.70
C PRO A 328 -16.22 -6.71 -6.40
N ALA A 329 -16.41 -7.82 -5.68
CA ALA A 329 -16.26 -9.17 -6.24
C ALA A 329 -17.11 -9.36 -7.51
N GLN A 330 -18.31 -8.77 -7.55
CA GLN A 330 -19.21 -8.80 -8.71
C GLN A 330 -18.60 -8.18 -9.99
N LEU A 331 -17.64 -7.26 -9.85
CA LEU A 331 -16.99 -6.59 -10.98
C LEU A 331 -15.66 -7.25 -11.39
N ARG A 332 -15.14 -8.19 -10.60
CA ARG A 332 -13.83 -8.83 -10.85
C ARG A 332 -13.81 -9.64 -12.14
N SER A 333 -14.95 -10.14 -12.62
CA SER A 333 -15.04 -10.83 -13.92
C SER A 333 -14.90 -9.89 -15.11
N GLY A 334 -15.06 -8.58 -14.91
CA GLY A 334 -14.73 -7.54 -15.90
C GLY A 334 -13.23 -7.20 -15.95
N VAL A 335 -12.40 -7.74 -15.04
CA VAL A 335 -10.95 -7.62 -15.11
C VAL A 335 -10.39 -8.82 -15.88
N ARG A 336 -9.84 -8.56 -17.07
CA ARG A 336 -9.45 -9.61 -18.03
C ARG A 336 -8.12 -9.28 -18.69
N ALA A 337 -7.24 -10.26 -18.79
CA ALA A 337 -5.97 -10.10 -19.49
C ALA A 337 -6.20 -9.71 -20.95
N ALA A 338 -5.35 -8.83 -21.48
CA ALA A 338 -5.40 -8.46 -22.89
C ALA A 338 -5.28 -9.71 -23.81
N PRO A 339 -5.80 -9.67 -25.04
CA PRO A 339 -5.62 -10.77 -26.00
C PRO A 339 -4.15 -11.20 -26.14
N GLY A 340 -3.90 -12.51 -26.21
CA GLY A 340 -2.55 -13.09 -26.26
C GLY A 340 -1.75 -13.03 -24.95
N HIS A 341 -2.39 -12.62 -23.85
CA HIS A 341 -1.78 -12.54 -22.52
C HIS A 341 -2.58 -13.34 -21.50
N ARG A 342 -1.95 -13.62 -20.36
CA ARG A 342 -2.56 -14.17 -19.16
C ARG A 342 -2.19 -13.32 -17.95
N PHE A 343 -2.94 -13.49 -16.87
CA PHE A 343 -2.49 -13.07 -15.55
C PHE A 343 -1.82 -14.26 -14.85
N VAL A 344 -0.69 -13.99 -14.20
CA VAL A 344 -0.18 -14.81 -13.10
C VAL A 344 -0.63 -14.11 -11.82
N ARG A 345 -1.60 -14.73 -11.13
CA ARG A 345 -2.09 -14.27 -9.83
C ARG A 345 -1.34 -15.01 -8.74
N ALA A 346 -0.88 -14.29 -7.73
CA ALA A 346 -0.24 -14.89 -6.56
C ALA A 346 -0.70 -14.19 -5.28
N ASP A 347 -1.04 -14.95 -4.25
CA ASP A 347 -1.56 -14.45 -2.96
C ASP A 347 -0.86 -15.14 -1.79
N LEU A 348 -0.35 -14.36 -0.83
CA LEU A 348 0.43 -14.91 0.27
C LEU A 348 -0.46 -15.60 1.31
N GLY A 349 -0.31 -16.92 1.40
CA GLY A 349 -1.08 -17.73 2.35
C GLY A 349 -0.65 -17.50 3.80
N GLN A 350 -1.57 -17.02 4.62
CA GLN A 350 -1.40 -16.85 6.07
C GLN A 350 -0.17 -15.97 6.40
N ILE A 351 0.03 -14.88 5.67
CA ILE A 351 1.22 -14.04 5.77
C ILE A 351 1.45 -13.49 7.18
N GLU A 352 0.42 -12.94 7.83
CA GLU A 352 0.55 -12.32 9.15
C GLU A 352 1.03 -13.28 10.26
N PRO A 353 0.46 -14.50 10.45
CA PRO A 353 1.00 -15.42 11.45
C PRO A 353 2.39 -15.95 11.12
N ARG A 354 2.75 -16.11 9.83
CA ARG A 354 4.11 -16.48 9.42
C ARG A 354 5.11 -15.36 9.73
N VAL A 355 4.70 -14.10 9.53
CA VAL A 355 5.45 -12.92 9.96
C VAL A 355 5.61 -12.91 11.48
N LEU A 356 4.56 -13.16 12.27
CA LEU A 356 4.69 -13.26 13.72
C LEU A 356 5.73 -14.32 14.14
N ALA A 357 5.77 -15.48 13.48
CA ALA A 357 6.80 -16.50 13.72
C ALA A 357 8.22 -15.96 13.43
N ALA A 358 8.39 -15.28 12.29
CA ALA A 358 9.68 -14.68 11.90
C ALA A 358 10.15 -13.60 12.89
N VAL A 359 9.28 -12.64 13.23
CA VAL A 359 9.62 -11.50 14.08
C VAL A 359 9.87 -11.94 15.52
N SER A 360 9.03 -12.83 16.05
CA SER A 360 9.19 -13.31 17.43
C SER A 360 10.39 -14.24 17.61
N GLY A 361 10.75 -15.01 16.59
CA GLY A 361 11.74 -16.07 16.72
C GLY A 361 11.32 -17.20 17.65
N ASP A 362 10.01 -17.37 17.90
CA ASP A 362 9.50 -18.49 18.68
C ASP A 362 9.74 -19.80 17.91
N ALA A 363 10.67 -20.63 18.39
CA ALA A 363 11.11 -21.84 17.70
C ALA A 363 9.96 -22.81 17.37
N ALA A 364 9.00 -22.96 18.29
CA ALA A 364 7.85 -23.83 18.06
C ALA A 364 6.91 -23.24 17.00
N PHE A 365 6.75 -21.92 16.98
CA PHE A 365 5.89 -21.26 16.00
C PHE A 365 6.53 -21.22 14.60
N MET A 366 7.86 -20.99 14.53
CA MET A 366 8.63 -21.11 13.29
C MET A 366 8.52 -22.51 12.69
N ALA A 367 8.65 -23.56 13.51
CA ALA A 367 8.46 -24.94 13.05
C ALA A 367 7.05 -25.20 12.49
N ALA A 368 6.01 -24.59 13.08
CA ALA A 368 4.63 -24.70 12.58
C ALA A 368 4.45 -24.12 11.18
N THR A 369 5.28 -23.15 10.77
CA THR A 369 5.22 -22.55 9.43
C THR A 369 5.67 -23.49 8.32
N GLN A 370 6.34 -24.61 8.63
CA GLN A 370 6.78 -25.54 7.59
C GLN A 370 5.61 -26.25 6.89
N ALA A 371 4.45 -26.34 7.55
CA ALA A 371 3.22 -26.83 6.96
C ALA A 371 2.60 -25.81 5.97
N ASP A 372 1.90 -26.31 4.95
CA ASP A 372 1.13 -25.46 4.03
C ASP A 372 -0.02 -24.76 4.76
N ASP A 373 -0.69 -25.46 5.68
CA ASP A 373 -1.69 -24.90 6.59
C ASP A 373 -1.10 -24.70 7.99
N LEU A 374 -0.64 -23.49 8.29
CA LEU A 374 -0.03 -23.14 9.58
C LEU A 374 -0.95 -23.42 10.78
N TYR A 375 -2.27 -23.36 10.61
CA TYR A 375 -3.20 -23.54 11.74
C TYR A 375 -3.32 -25.00 12.18
N ALA A 376 -3.06 -25.98 11.31
CA ALA A 376 -3.11 -27.40 11.65
C ALA A 376 -2.08 -27.80 12.73
N PRO A 377 -0.77 -27.53 12.59
CA PRO A 377 0.22 -27.83 13.64
C PRO A 377 -0.01 -26.99 14.91
N VAL A 378 -0.52 -25.76 14.78
CA VAL A 378 -0.92 -24.95 15.94
C VAL A 378 -2.06 -25.60 16.72
N ALA A 379 -3.09 -26.06 16.02
CA ALA A 379 -4.24 -26.75 16.61
C ALA A 379 -3.82 -28.04 17.33
N ALA A 380 -2.98 -28.86 16.69
CA ALA A 380 -2.41 -30.06 17.29
C ALA A 380 -1.62 -29.76 18.57
N ARG A 381 -0.78 -28.71 18.57
CA ARG A 381 0.00 -28.32 19.75
C ARG A 381 -0.87 -27.80 20.89
N LEU A 382 -1.97 -27.12 20.57
CA LEU A 382 -2.92 -26.59 21.55
C LEU A 382 -3.92 -27.65 22.06
N GLY A 383 -4.07 -28.77 21.35
CA GLY A 383 -5.10 -29.77 21.65
C GLY A 383 -6.52 -29.28 21.37
N VAL A 384 -6.70 -28.45 20.33
CA VAL A 384 -8.00 -27.85 19.95
C VAL A 384 -8.27 -28.03 18.47
N GLU A 385 -9.50 -27.75 18.04
CA GLU A 385 -9.88 -27.73 16.64
C GLU A 385 -9.17 -26.61 15.86
N ARG A 386 -8.92 -26.84 14.56
CA ARG A 386 -8.28 -25.88 13.65
C ARG A 386 -8.92 -24.49 13.69
N ALA A 387 -10.25 -24.43 13.68
CA ALA A 387 -10.98 -23.17 13.72
C ALA A 387 -10.71 -22.36 15.01
N VAL A 388 -10.60 -23.06 16.15
CA VAL A 388 -10.29 -22.44 17.45
C VAL A 388 -8.85 -21.91 17.47
N ALA A 389 -7.90 -22.69 16.95
CA ALA A 389 -6.50 -22.26 16.82
C ALA A 389 -6.35 -21.01 15.94
N LYS A 390 -7.06 -20.96 14.81
CA LYS A 390 -7.09 -19.76 13.95
C LYS A 390 -7.61 -18.55 14.70
N VAL A 391 -8.72 -18.67 15.41
CA VAL A 391 -9.27 -17.59 16.24
C VAL A 391 -8.27 -17.15 17.31
N ALA A 392 -7.60 -18.10 17.99
CA ALA A 392 -6.62 -17.80 19.03
C ALA A 392 -5.45 -16.94 18.50
N VAL A 393 -4.87 -17.33 17.37
CA VAL A 393 -3.74 -16.62 16.75
C VAL A 393 -4.16 -15.22 16.29
N LEU A 394 -5.31 -15.09 15.63
CA LEU A 394 -5.83 -13.79 15.19
C LEU A 394 -6.18 -12.89 16.39
N ALA A 395 -6.77 -13.44 17.44
CA ALA A 395 -7.11 -12.72 18.66
C ALA A 395 -5.86 -12.19 19.37
N ALA A 396 -4.78 -12.98 19.43
CA ALA A 396 -3.50 -12.58 20.00
C ALA A 396 -2.90 -11.38 19.23
N MET A 397 -2.87 -11.46 17.89
CA MET A 397 -2.31 -10.41 17.04
C MET A 397 -3.13 -9.11 17.10
N TYR A 398 -4.47 -9.21 17.05
CA TYR A 398 -5.34 -8.03 16.99
C TYR A 398 -5.85 -7.52 18.35
N GLY A 399 -5.47 -8.20 19.45
CA GLY A 399 -5.78 -7.77 20.81
C GLY A 399 -7.24 -7.97 21.24
N GLN A 400 -7.95 -8.93 20.65
CA GLN A 400 -9.27 -9.36 21.13
C GLN A 400 -9.10 -10.31 22.32
N ARG A 401 -9.63 -9.96 23.50
CA ARG A 401 -9.37 -10.70 24.76
C ARG A 401 -10.63 -11.11 25.54
N SER A 402 -11.81 -11.07 24.93
CA SER A 402 -13.09 -11.37 25.60
C SER A 402 -13.75 -12.64 25.07
N GLY A 403 -14.50 -13.35 25.92
CA GLY A 403 -15.23 -14.56 25.55
C GLY A 403 -14.30 -15.74 25.23
N ALA A 404 -14.70 -16.61 24.30
CA ALA A 404 -13.93 -17.78 23.86
C ALA A 404 -12.51 -17.47 23.37
N ALA A 405 -12.25 -16.23 22.92
CA ALA A 405 -10.92 -15.76 22.54
C ALA A 405 -9.95 -15.68 23.73
N GLY A 406 -10.45 -15.43 24.94
CA GLY A 406 -9.63 -15.33 26.16
C GLY A 406 -9.07 -16.68 26.61
N GLU A 407 -9.90 -17.73 26.64
CA GLU A 407 -9.45 -19.09 26.99
C GLU A 407 -8.45 -19.64 25.96
N ALA A 408 -8.73 -19.41 24.67
CA ALA A 408 -7.85 -19.80 23.59
C ALA A 408 -6.47 -19.09 23.66
N LEU A 409 -6.43 -17.84 24.13
CA LEU A 409 -5.19 -17.08 24.31
C LEU A 409 -4.30 -17.66 25.42
N SER A 410 -4.86 -18.16 26.51
CA SER A 410 -4.09 -18.81 27.60
C SER A 410 -3.43 -20.12 27.14
N GLY A 411 -4.04 -20.85 26.21
CA GLY A 411 -3.39 -21.98 25.54
C GLY A 411 -2.20 -21.52 24.69
N LEU A 412 -2.40 -20.46 23.89
CA LEU A 412 -1.37 -19.89 23.03
C LEU A 412 -0.16 -19.36 23.82
N GLN A 413 -0.39 -18.69 24.96
CA GLN A 413 0.66 -18.20 25.85
C GLN A 413 1.58 -19.32 26.36
N ARG A 414 1.03 -20.51 26.65
CA ARG A 414 1.83 -21.67 27.07
C ARG A 414 2.56 -22.32 25.90
N ALA A 415 1.91 -22.41 24.75
CA ALA A 415 2.45 -23.10 23.58
C ALA A 415 3.53 -22.30 22.84
N TYR A 416 3.40 -20.97 22.80
CA TYR A 416 4.24 -20.02 22.05
C TYR A 416 4.54 -18.75 22.88
N PRO A 417 5.23 -18.90 24.03
CA PRO A 417 5.43 -17.82 24.98
C PRO A 417 6.27 -16.65 24.43
N VAL A 418 7.17 -16.90 23.48
CA VAL A 418 8.01 -15.83 22.91
C VAL A 418 7.18 -14.96 21.97
N ALA A 419 6.35 -15.58 21.14
CA ALA A 419 5.44 -14.86 20.23
C ALA A 419 4.43 -14.00 20.98
N VAL A 420 3.80 -14.54 22.03
CA VAL A 420 2.80 -13.77 22.80
C VAL A 420 3.47 -12.63 23.58
N ARG A 421 4.64 -12.88 24.19
CA ARG A 421 5.38 -11.83 24.91
C ARG A 421 5.75 -10.65 24.02
N LEU A 422 6.23 -10.91 22.79
CA LEU A 422 6.50 -9.84 21.81
C LEU A 422 5.27 -8.94 21.59
N LEU A 423 4.10 -9.55 21.37
CA LEU A 423 2.86 -8.83 21.15
C LEU A 423 2.46 -8.02 22.39
N GLU A 424 2.58 -8.58 23.58
CA GLU A 424 2.25 -7.89 24.84
C GLU A 424 3.17 -6.70 25.12
N GLU A 425 4.49 -6.88 24.97
CA GLU A 425 5.49 -5.82 25.14
C GLU A 425 5.28 -4.68 24.15
N THR A 426 5.02 -5.01 22.87
CA THR A 426 4.74 -4.01 21.83
C THR A 426 3.47 -3.20 22.16
N ALA A 427 2.44 -3.87 22.68
CA ALA A 427 1.22 -3.20 23.10
C ALA A 427 1.45 -2.24 24.26
N GLU A 428 2.28 -2.66 25.21
CA GLU A 428 2.59 -1.87 26.38
C GLU A 428 3.36 -0.61 25.97
N GLN A 429 4.36 -0.75 25.10
CA GLN A 429 5.07 0.37 24.49
C GLN A 429 4.11 1.34 23.80
N GLY A 430 3.23 0.82 22.94
CA GLY A 430 2.22 1.62 22.25
C GLY A 430 1.24 2.31 23.20
N SER A 431 0.83 1.64 24.28
CA SER A 431 -0.08 2.23 25.28
C SER A 431 0.51 3.46 25.97
N ARG A 432 1.84 3.52 26.09
CA ARG A 432 2.61 4.66 26.62
C ARG A 432 2.89 5.73 25.55
N GLY A 433 2.42 5.55 24.32
CA GLY A 433 2.68 6.46 23.20
C GLY A 433 4.09 6.35 22.62
N ALA A 434 4.82 5.26 22.89
CA ALA A 434 6.16 5.05 22.34
C ALA A 434 6.12 4.79 20.83
N THR A 435 7.21 5.12 20.13
CA THR A 435 7.39 4.67 18.73
C THR A 435 7.82 3.22 18.76
N VAL A 436 7.12 2.39 18.01
CA VAL A 436 7.48 0.98 17.79
C VAL A 436 8.13 0.84 16.42
N HIS A 437 8.92 -0.20 16.21
CA HIS A 437 9.57 -0.46 14.94
C HIS A 437 9.12 -1.80 14.37
N THR A 438 8.88 -1.84 13.06
CA THR A 438 8.71 -3.11 12.34
C THR A 438 10.03 -3.89 12.32
N PHE A 439 9.98 -5.14 11.86
CA PHE A 439 11.18 -5.98 11.76
C PHE A 439 12.23 -5.42 10.80
N GLY A 440 11.78 -4.80 9.70
CA GLY A 440 12.64 -4.12 8.74
C GLY A 440 13.13 -2.75 9.18
N GLY A 441 12.68 -2.23 10.33
CA GLY A 441 13.16 -0.99 10.94
C GLY A 441 12.28 0.25 10.72
N ARG A 442 11.07 0.12 10.15
CA ARG A 442 10.14 1.24 9.98
C ARG A 442 9.72 1.80 11.32
N ALA A 443 9.87 3.11 11.50
CA ALA A 443 9.32 3.82 12.65
C ALA A 443 7.79 3.98 12.53
N VAL A 444 7.06 3.49 13.54
CA VAL A 444 5.60 3.64 13.65
C VAL A 444 5.25 4.41 14.91
N HIS A 445 4.67 5.60 14.72
CA HIS A 445 4.27 6.47 15.82
C HIS A 445 2.88 6.09 16.34
N THR A 446 2.78 5.78 17.63
CA THR A 446 1.51 5.41 18.28
C THR A 446 0.80 6.60 18.94
N ALA A 447 1.48 7.74 19.03
CA ALA A 447 0.98 9.01 19.53
C ALA A 447 1.60 10.18 18.76
N PRO A 448 0.89 11.31 18.62
CA PRO A 448 1.45 12.52 18.04
C PRO A 448 2.62 13.02 18.92
N PRO A 449 3.59 13.77 18.35
CA PRO A 449 4.79 14.18 19.07
C PRO A 449 4.55 14.83 20.44
N HIS A 450 3.53 15.69 20.54
CA HIS A 450 3.19 16.42 21.77
C HIS A 450 2.51 15.56 22.85
N GLU A 451 2.10 14.32 22.57
CA GLU A 451 1.45 13.42 23.53
C GLU A 451 2.33 12.22 23.92
N ARG A 452 3.55 12.11 23.39
CA ARG A 452 4.44 10.97 23.66
C ARG A 452 4.89 10.97 25.11
N GLY A 453 4.76 9.83 25.78
CA GLY A 453 5.13 9.67 27.19
C GLY A 453 4.17 10.35 28.19
N GLN A 454 3.11 11.00 27.72
CA GLN A 454 2.10 11.60 28.59
C GLN A 454 1.03 10.56 28.96
N PRO A 455 0.54 10.54 30.22
CA PRO A 455 -0.61 9.73 30.61
C PRO A 455 -1.84 10.13 29.80
N VAL A 456 -2.58 9.12 29.30
CA VAL A 456 -3.85 9.32 28.59
C VAL A 456 -4.94 8.45 29.20
N ALA A 457 -6.19 8.75 28.88
CA ALA A 457 -7.33 7.98 29.36
C ALA A 457 -7.19 6.47 28.99
N PRO A 458 -7.60 5.53 29.85
CA PRO A 458 -7.43 4.09 29.61
C PRO A 458 -7.95 3.58 28.25
N PRO A 459 -9.10 4.05 27.72
CA PRO A 459 -9.55 3.65 26.38
C PRO A 459 -8.60 4.06 25.25
N VAL A 460 -7.97 5.24 25.38
CA VAL A 460 -6.99 5.76 24.42
C VAL A 460 -5.70 4.95 24.50
N ALA A 461 -5.16 4.72 25.70
CA ALA A 461 -3.99 3.87 25.91
C ALA A 461 -4.21 2.46 25.34
N ALA A 462 -5.38 1.87 25.58
CA ALA A 462 -5.75 0.56 25.04
C ALA A 462 -5.84 0.56 23.51
N ALA A 463 -6.36 1.64 22.90
CA ALA A 463 -6.42 1.78 21.45
C ALA A 463 -5.01 1.89 20.84
N ARG A 464 -4.12 2.69 21.43
CA ARG A 464 -2.71 2.79 20.99
C ARG A 464 -1.96 1.48 21.11
N GLY A 465 -2.18 0.73 22.20
CA GLY A 465 -1.58 -0.59 22.38
C GLY A 465 -2.07 -1.64 21.38
N ARG A 466 -3.34 -1.59 20.97
CA ARG A 466 -3.85 -2.43 19.85
C ARG A 466 -3.26 -2.02 18.52
N PHE A 467 -3.19 -0.72 18.25
CA PHE A 467 -2.59 -0.18 17.02
C PHE A 467 -1.12 -0.61 16.89
N ALA A 468 -0.33 -0.49 17.94
CA ALA A 468 1.09 -0.88 17.94
C ALA A 468 1.30 -2.36 17.60
N ARG A 469 0.54 -3.26 18.23
CA ARG A 469 0.58 -4.70 17.90
C ARG A 469 0.25 -4.98 16.44
N ASN A 470 -0.83 -4.39 15.95
CA ASN A 470 -1.25 -4.58 14.56
C ASN A 470 -0.18 -4.06 13.60
N ALA A 471 0.38 -2.89 13.89
CA ALA A 471 1.34 -2.23 13.03
C ALA A 471 2.65 -3.02 12.90
N ILE A 472 3.16 -3.65 13.97
CA ILE A 472 4.39 -4.45 13.84
C ILE A 472 4.19 -5.66 12.94
N ILE A 473 3.01 -6.30 12.95
CA ILE A 473 2.76 -7.49 12.12
C ILE A 473 2.43 -7.08 10.70
N GLN A 474 1.50 -6.15 10.52
CA GLN A 474 1.06 -5.70 9.19
C GLN A 474 2.12 -4.91 8.44
N GLY A 475 2.87 -4.05 9.14
CA GLY A 475 3.96 -3.29 8.53
C GLY A 475 5.09 -4.21 8.10
N THR A 476 5.44 -5.18 8.93
CA THR A 476 6.43 -6.20 8.59
C THR A 476 5.96 -7.09 7.43
N ALA A 477 4.67 -7.45 7.36
CA ALA A 477 4.10 -8.14 6.20
C ALA A 477 4.18 -7.30 4.92
N ALA A 478 3.92 -6.00 5.02
CA ALA A 478 4.05 -5.08 3.89
C ALA A 478 5.49 -4.95 3.40
N GLU A 479 6.48 -4.95 4.30
CA GLU A 479 7.91 -4.95 3.95
C GLU A 479 8.29 -6.20 3.15
N LEU A 480 7.86 -7.38 3.62
CA LEU A 480 8.11 -8.64 2.90
C LEU A 480 7.39 -8.66 1.55
N PHE A 481 6.14 -8.21 1.49
CA PHE A 481 5.38 -8.10 0.24
C PHE A 481 6.09 -7.22 -0.77
N LYS A 482 6.61 -6.05 -0.36
CA LYS A 482 7.37 -5.15 -1.26
C LYS A 482 8.69 -5.75 -1.71
N ALA A 483 9.41 -6.45 -0.82
CA ALA A 483 10.62 -7.17 -1.20
C ALA A 483 10.31 -8.26 -2.24
N TRP A 484 9.19 -8.97 -2.09
CA TRP A 484 8.70 -9.95 -3.06
C TRP A 484 8.30 -9.30 -4.39
N ALA A 485 7.48 -8.26 -4.38
CA ALA A 485 7.07 -7.52 -5.58
C ALA A 485 8.26 -6.92 -6.34
N ALA A 486 9.23 -6.35 -5.63
CA ALA A 486 10.48 -5.87 -6.21
C ALA A 486 11.30 -7.00 -6.85
N THR A 487 11.31 -8.18 -6.24
CA THR A 487 12.00 -9.37 -6.77
C THR A 487 11.29 -9.87 -8.03
N ILE A 488 9.95 -9.99 -8.02
CA ILE A 488 9.16 -10.33 -9.23
C ILE A 488 9.50 -9.36 -10.36
N ARG A 489 9.40 -8.05 -10.09
CA ARG A 489 9.69 -6.98 -11.07
C ARG A 489 11.08 -7.13 -11.71
N ALA A 490 12.07 -7.56 -10.93
CA ALA A 490 13.44 -7.72 -11.40
C ALA A 490 13.67 -9.02 -12.18
N THR A 491 12.96 -10.11 -11.84
CA THR A 491 13.23 -11.45 -12.39
C THR A 491 12.31 -11.87 -13.53
N THR A 492 11.24 -11.12 -13.81
CA THR A 492 10.28 -11.48 -14.88
C THR A 492 10.25 -10.49 -16.05
N ARG A 493 11.02 -9.40 -15.99
CA ARG A 493 11.01 -8.34 -17.00
C ARG A 493 11.37 -8.85 -18.42
N ASP A 494 12.31 -9.78 -18.51
CA ASP A 494 12.72 -10.42 -19.77
C ASP A 494 11.62 -11.24 -20.44
N LEU A 495 10.60 -11.65 -19.69
CA LEU A 495 9.43 -12.36 -20.20
C LEU A 495 8.35 -11.43 -20.77
N GLY A 496 8.59 -10.12 -20.76
CA GLY A 496 7.55 -9.11 -21.04
C GLY A 496 6.48 -9.04 -19.95
N ALA A 497 6.78 -9.51 -18.74
CA ALA A 497 5.85 -9.49 -17.62
C ALA A 497 5.77 -8.10 -16.98
N GLN A 498 4.56 -7.70 -16.59
CA GLN A 498 4.27 -6.43 -15.93
C GLN A 498 3.37 -6.66 -14.73
N ILE A 499 3.76 -6.17 -13.56
CA ILE A 499 2.85 -6.15 -12.41
C ILE A 499 1.78 -5.08 -12.68
N VAL A 500 0.51 -5.47 -12.68
CA VAL A 500 -0.63 -4.58 -12.98
C VAL A 500 -1.55 -4.36 -11.78
N LEU A 501 -1.39 -5.15 -10.72
CA LEU A 501 -2.08 -4.94 -9.45
C LEU A 501 -1.23 -5.44 -8.28
N CYS A 502 -1.18 -4.66 -7.22
CA CYS A 502 -0.82 -5.10 -5.88
C CYS A 502 -2.02 -4.86 -4.97
N LEU A 503 -2.62 -5.91 -4.40
CA LEU A 503 -3.77 -5.81 -3.50
C LEU A 503 -3.42 -6.48 -2.18
N HIS A 504 -3.03 -5.69 -1.17
CA HIS A 504 -2.62 -6.22 0.13
C HIS A 504 -1.46 -7.22 0.02
N ASP A 505 -1.75 -8.50 0.05
CA ASP A 505 -0.86 -9.66 -0.05
C ASP A 505 -1.00 -10.41 -1.40
N GLU A 506 -1.80 -9.89 -2.32
CA GLU A 506 -2.01 -10.40 -3.68
C GLU A 506 -1.26 -9.54 -4.72
N VAL A 507 -0.75 -10.20 -5.76
CA VAL A 507 -0.18 -9.57 -6.96
C VAL A 507 -0.81 -10.17 -8.22
N LEU A 508 -1.10 -9.33 -9.21
CA LEU A 508 -1.40 -9.77 -10.57
C LEU A 508 -0.30 -9.31 -11.52
N VAL A 509 0.28 -10.27 -12.23
CA VAL A 509 1.29 -10.04 -13.26
C VAL A 509 0.68 -10.33 -14.63
N HIS A 510 0.61 -9.32 -15.49
CA HIS A 510 0.19 -9.44 -16.88
C HIS A 510 1.38 -9.84 -17.75
N VAL A 511 1.27 -10.93 -18.50
CA VAL A 511 2.39 -11.53 -19.24
C VAL A 511 1.91 -12.17 -20.55
N PRO A 512 2.71 -12.16 -21.63
CA PRO A 512 2.41 -12.92 -22.83
C PRO A 512 2.11 -14.39 -22.51
N GLU A 513 1.07 -14.94 -23.13
CA GLU A 513 0.54 -16.28 -22.79
C GLU A 513 1.61 -17.37 -22.86
N GLN A 514 2.48 -17.30 -23.87
CA GLN A 514 3.60 -18.23 -24.06
C GLN A 514 4.62 -18.25 -22.91
N HIS A 515 4.66 -17.22 -22.07
CA HIS A 515 5.57 -17.09 -20.92
C HIS A 515 4.85 -17.25 -19.57
N ALA A 516 3.55 -17.50 -19.55
CA ALA A 516 2.76 -17.49 -18.31
C ALA A 516 3.22 -18.56 -17.30
N ALA A 517 3.53 -19.78 -17.75
CA ALA A 517 4.00 -20.86 -16.87
C ALA A 517 5.39 -20.56 -16.26
N GLU A 518 6.31 -20.04 -17.07
CA GLU A 518 7.64 -19.62 -16.60
C GLU A 518 7.54 -18.44 -15.63
N CYS A 519 6.67 -17.46 -15.92
CA CYS A 519 6.42 -16.34 -15.02
C CYS A 519 5.85 -16.81 -13.68
N ALA A 520 4.92 -17.77 -13.67
CA ALA A 520 4.38 -18.36 -12.44
C ALA A 520 5.49 -19.00 -11.59
N HIS A 521 6.38 -19.78 -12.21
CA HIS A 521 7.51 -20.37 -11.52
C HIS A 521 8.45 -19.31 -10.91
N ARG A 522 8.79 -18.25 -11.66
CA ARG A 522 9.64 -17.17 -11.17
C ARG A 522 8.98 -16.35 -10.06
N VAL A 523 7.66 -16.21 -10.06
CA VAL A 523 6.89 -15.54 -8.98
C VAL A 523 6.97 -16.33 -7.68
N GLU A 524 6.84 -17.66 -7.72
CA GLU A 524 7.03 -18.54 -6.56
C GLU A 524 8.46 -18.50 -6.03
N GLN A 525 9.45 -18.59 -6.92
CA GLN A 525 10.86 -18.50 -6.57
C GLN A 525 11.19 -17.13 -5.94
N ALA A 526 10.65 -16.04 -6.48
CA ALA A 526 10.84 -14.70 -5.97
C ALA A 526 10.41 -14.56 -4.50
N LEU A 527 9.37 -15.28 -4.06
CA LEU A 527 8.96 -15.26 -2.65
C LEU A 527 10.01 -15.89 -1.75
N SER A 528 10.50 -17.07 -2.13
CA SER A 528 11.54 -17.79 -1.39
C SER A 528 12.83 -16.96 -1.31
N ASP A 529 13.18 -16.30 -2.41
CA ASP A 529 14.35 -15.44 -2.52
C ASP A 529 14.23 -14.15 -1.69
N ALA A 530 13.08 -13.49 -1.73
CA ALA A 530 12.80 -12.32 -0.91
C ALA A 530 12.82 -12.67 0.58
N ALA A 531 12.14 -13.75 0.98
CA ALA A 531 12.09 -14.23 2.35
C ALA A 531 13.48 -14.58 2.89
N ARG A 532 14.28 -15.33 2.12
CA ARG A 532 15.66 -15.67 2.51
C ARG A 532 16.48 -14.42 2.76
N ARG A 533 16.53 -13.47 1.80
CA ARG A 533 17.30 -12.21 1.97
C ARG A 533 16.86 -11.41 3.19
N TRP A 534 15.56 -11.38 3.45
CA TRP A 534 14.96 -10.64 4.56
C TRP A 534 15.22 -11.29 5.94
N LEU A 535 15.30 -12.62 6.00
CA LEU A 535 15.60 -13.39 7.21
C LEU A 535 17.11 -13.60 7.47
N SER A 536 17.94 -13.57 6.42
CA SER A 536 19.38 -13.89 6.48
C SER A 536 20.17 -13.07 7.51
N ALA A 537 19.72 -11.87 7.84
CA ALA A 537 20.37 -11.00 8.84
C ALA A 537 20.58 -11.66 10.21
N ASP A 538 19.76 -12.66 10.60
CA ASP A 538 19.90 -13.37 11.88
C ASP A 538 20.32 -14.85 11.71
N GLY A 539 20.76 -15.26 10.52
CA GLY A 539 21.07 -16.68 10.25
C GLY A 539 19.84 -17.60 10.25
N ARG A 540 18.63 -17.03 10.10
CA ARG A 540 17.34 -17.74 10.15
C ARG A 540 16.70 -17.91 8.76
N ALA A 541 17.49 -17.89 7.69
CA ALA A 541 17.01 -17.84 6.31
C ALA A 541 15.97 -18.92 5.97
N ASP A 542 16.10 -20.12 6.55
CA ASP A 542 15.22 -21.26 6.30
C ASP A 542 14.30 -21.60 7.50
N ALA A 543 14.30 -20.77 8.55
CA ALA A 543 13.54 -21.05 9.77
C ALA A 543 12.02 -20.88 9.59
N VAL A 544 11.61 -20.02 8.67
CA VAL A 544 10.21 -19.72 8.37
C VAL A 544 9.95 -19.90 6.89
N ARG A 545 8.97 -20.73 6.56
CA ARG A 545 8.49 -20.89 5.18
C ARG A 545 7.37 -19.89 4.93
N PHE A 546 7.45 -19.14 3.84
CA PHE A 546 6.34 -18.36 3.28
C PHE A 546 5.75 -19.11 2.10
N VAL A 547 4.44 -19.04 1.92
CA VAL A 547 3.71 -19.73 0.86
C VAL A 547 2.88 -18.74 0.07
N ALA A 548 2.73 -18.99 -1.23
CA ALA A 548 1.81 -18.27 -2.09
C ALA A 548 0.95 -19.27 -2.87
N ASP A 549 -0.32 -18.95 -3.07
CA ASP A 549 -1.17 -19.64 -4.03
C ASP A 549 -1.03 -18.96 -5.39
N VAL A 550 -0.37 -19.64 -6.33
CA VAL A 550 -0.06 -19.10 -7.67
C VAL A 550 -0.89 -19.80 -8.73
N SER A 551 -1.52 -19.01 -9.59
CA SER A 551 -2.37 -19.51 -10.67
C SER A 551 -2.24 -18.67 -11.94
N VAL A 552 -2.36 -19.32 -13.09
CA VAL A 552 -2.47 -18.65 -14.39
C VAL A 552 -3.95 -18.55 -14.72
N ILE A 553 -4.44 -17.32 -14.90
CA ILE A 553 -5.86 -17.01 -15.11
C ILE A 553 -6.05 -16.05 -16.28
N GLU A 554 -7.23 -16.07 -16.89
CA GLU A 554 -7.63 -15.07 -17.89
C GLU A 554 -8.34 -13.89 -17.23
N ARG A 555 -9.26 -14.18 -16.32
CA ARG A 555 -10.04 -13.20 -15.59
C ARG A 555 -9.71 -13.25 -14.11
N TRP A 556 -9.74 -12.11 -13.44
CA TRP A 556 -9.44 -12.07 -12.01
C TRP A 556 -10.45 -12.88 -11.18
N SER A 557 -11.70 -13.01 -11.65
CA SER A 557 -12.70 -13.87 -11.02
C SER A 557 -12.42 -15.37 -11.07
N GLU A 558 -11.43 -15.82 -11.85
CA GLU A 558 -11.02 -17.24 -11.91
C GLU A 558 -10.05 -17.61 -10.78
N ALA A 559 -9.57 -16.62 -10.02
CA ALA A 559 -8.88 -16.88 -8.77
C ALA A 559 -9.82 -17.69 -7.84
N LYS A 560 -9.34 -18.82 -7.32
CA LYS A 560 -10.11 -19.64 -6.39
C LYS A 560 -10.37 -18.84 -5.10
N ASP A 561 -11.62 -18.91 -4.62
CA ASP A 561 -12.05 -18.31 -3.33
C ASP A 561 -11.44 -19.00 -2.11
#